data_AF-A0A3D0XQ04-F1
#
_entry.id   AF-A0A3D0XQ04-F1
#
_cell.length_a   1.000
_cell.length_b   1.000
_cell.length_c   1.000
_cell.angle_alpha   90.00
_cell.angle_beta   90.00
_cell.angle_gamma   90.00
#
_symmetry.space_group_name_H-M   'P 1'
#
loop_
_entity.id
_entity.type
_entity.pdbx_description
1 polymer ?
#
loop_
_entity_poly.entity_id
_entity_poly.type
_entity_poly.pdbx_seq_one_letter_code
_entity_poly.pdbx_strand_id
1 'polypeptide(L)'
;MTSQTIILNHIEMSELLIQNPDTKKDGGFQSLLVSLQERLNKTTGAITLEDTDLERIAKYAFDYKNGGWEDRLKSIFQRTLGPKLGR
;
A
#
# COMPACT_ATOMS: atom_id res chain seq x y z
N MET A 1 15.52 -11.04 -5.52
CA MET A 1 14.33 -10.31 -5.02
C MET A 1 14.85 -9.10 -4.28
N THR A 2 14.52 -7.92 -4.76
CA THR A 2 14.88 -6.66 -4.11
C THR A 2 13.75 -6.24 -3.19
N SER A 3 14.09 -5.50 -2.14
CA SER A 3 13.13 -4.89 -1.24
C SER A 3 13.59 -3.48 -0.92
N GLN A 4 12.63 -2.59 -0.68
CA GLN A 4 12.91 -1.22 -0.28
C GLN A 4 12.10 -0.87 0.97
N THR A 5 12.73 -0.15 1.89
CA THR A 5 12.04 0.37 3.07
C THR A 5 11.67 1.82 2.82
N ILE A 6 10.40 2.14 3.05
CA ILE A 6 9.88 3.50 3.05
C ILE A 6 9.34 3.85 4.44
N ILE A 7 9.25 5.14 4.75
CA ILE A 7 8.69 5.64 5.99
C ILE A 7 7.38 6.36 5.68
N LEU A 8 6.26 5.79 6.15
CA LEU A 8 4.95 6.42 6.10
C LEU A 8 4.79 7.45 7.22
N ASN A 9 4.13 8.56 6.93
CA ASN A 9 3.72 9.52 7.96
C ASN A 9 2.40 9.08 8.63
N HIS A 10 1.98 9.79 9.68
CA HIS A 10 0.77 9.44 10.42
C HIS A 10 -0.51 9.40 9.58
N ILE A 11 -0.63 10.25 8.55
CA ILE A 11 -1.79 10.29 7.65
C ILE A 11 -1.79 9.05 6.75
N GLU A 12 -0.66 8.77 6.10
CA GLU A 12 -0.47 7.60 5.22
C GLU A 12 -0.68 6.29 5.97
N MET A 13 -0.18 6.20 7.21
CA MET A 13 -0.43 5.06 8.09
C MET A 13 -1.91 4.90 8.39
N SER A 14 -2.62 5.99 8.69
CA SER A 14 -4.05 5.96 8.97
C SER A 14 -4.82 5.43 7.76
N GLU A 15 -4.51 5.91 6.56
CA GLU A 15 -5.11 5.46 5.29
C GLU A 15 -4.90 3.95 5.03
N LEU A 16 -3.69 3.47 5.31
CA LEU A 16 -3.37 2.05 5.21
C LEU A 16 -4.16 1.23 6.25
N LEU A 17 -4.25 1.72 7.49
CA LEU A 17 -4.89 1.04 8.62
C LEU A 17 -6.42 1.04 8.58
N ILE A 18 -7.07 1.82 7.70
CA ILE A 18 -8.53 1.77 7.49
C ILE A 18 -9.01 0.39 7.00
N GLN A 19 -8.16 -0.41 6.34
CA GLN A 19 -8.59 -1.70 5.80
C GLN A 19 -8.85 -2.67 6.95
N ASN A 20 -10.05 -3.26 6.99
CA ASN A 20 -10.41 -4.27 7.99
C ASN A 20 -9.53 -5.53 7.80
N PRO A 21 -8.74 -5.96 8.81
CA PRO A 21 -7.90 -7.16 8.73
C PRO A 21 -8.65 -8.45 8.35
N ASP A 22 -9.93 -8.57 8.73
CA ASP A 22 -10.74 -9.76 8.47
C ASP A 22 -11.05 -9.96 6.96
N THR A 23 -10.91 -8.90 6.17
CA THR A 23 -11.18 -8.90 4.73
C THR A 23 -10.01 -9.40 3.89
N LYS A 24 -8.92 -9.90 4.51
CA LYS A 24 -7.71 -10.36 3.80
C LYS A 24 -7.99 -11.34 2.67
N LYS A 25 -9.06 -12.14 2.78
CA LYS A 25 -9.44 -13.17 1.80
C LYS A 25 -10.50 -12.70 0.79
N ASP A 26 -10.99 -11.47 0.90
CA ASP A 26 -12.13 -10.96 0.11
C ASP A 26 -11.72 -10.46 -1.28
N GLY A 27 -10.41 -10.41 -1.56
CA GLY A 27 -9.90 -10.01 -2.86
C GLY A 27 -8.42 -9.64 -2.84
N GLY A 28 -7.84 -9.52 -4.04
CA GLY A 28 -6.42 -9.21 -4.19
C GLY A 28 -6.03 -7.84 -3.64
N PHE A 29 -6.91 -6.84 -3.71
CA PHE A 29 -6.64 -5.51 -3.16
C PHE A 29 -6.65 -5.52 -1.63
N GLN A 30 -7.67 -6.13 -1.02
CA GLN A 30 -7.79 -6.29 0.44
C GLN A 30 -6.62 -7.11 0.99
N SER A 31 -6.28 -8.21 0.32
CA SER A 31 -5.10 -9.03 0.65
C SER A 31 -3.82 -8.21 0.66
N LEU A 32 -3.59 -7.35 -0.35
CA LEU A 32 -2.42 -6.49 -0.42
C LEU A 32 -2.36 -5.55 0.79
N LEU A 33 -3.42 -4.78 1.05
CA LEU A 33 -3.44 -3.81 2.13
C LEU A 33 -3.24 -4.46 3.50
N VAL A 34 -3.93 -5.57 3.79
CA VAL A 34 -3.78 -6.28 5.07
C VAL A 34 -2.36 -6.84 5.24
N SER A 35 -1.76 -7.41 4.20
CA SER A 35 -0.35 -7.86 4.27
C SER A 35 0.64 -6.71 4.48
N LEU A 36 0.36 -5.51 3.95
CA LEU A 36 1.17 -4.33 4.22
C LEU A 36 1.00 -3.83 5.66
N GLN A 37 -0.22 -3.89 6.22
CA GLN A 37 -0.45 -3.59 7.64
C GLN A 37 0.34 -4.51 8.57
N GLU A 38 0.43 -5.81 8.24
CA GLU A 38 1.19 -6.80 9.02
C GLU A 38 2.69 -6.48 9.06
N ARG A 39 3.23 -5.83 8.02
CA ARG A 39 4.65 -5.45 7.90
C ARG A 39 4.95 -4.01 8.36
N LEU A 40 3.93 -3.23 8.71
CA LEU A 40 4.09 -1.84 9.15
C LEU A 40 4.58 -1.77 10.60
N ASN A 41 5.71 -1.12 10.82
CA ASN A 41 6.09 -0.66 12.15
C ASN A 41 5.22 0.54 12.55
N LYS A 42 4.24 0.32 13.43
CA LYS A 42 3.28 1.33 13.86
C LYS A 42 3.86 2.46 14.71
N THR A 43 5.09 2.31 15.21
CA THR A 43 5.77 3.36 15.98
C THR A 43 6.55 4.29 15.06
N THR A 44 7.22 3.74 14.04
CA THR A 44 8.13 4.52 13.17
C THR A 44 7.54 4.84 11.80
N GLY A 45 6.46 4.18 11.39
CA GLY A 45 5.91 4.24 10.04
C GLY A 45 6.74 3.45 9.01
N ALA A 46 7.79 2.75 9.44
CA ALA A 46 8.63 1.98 8.53
C ALA A 46 7.87 0.77 7.98
N ILE A 47 7.91 0.59 6.67
CA ILE A 47 7.37 -0.58 5.97
C ILE A 47 8.35 -1.01 4.88
N THR A 48 8.60 -2.31 4.80
CA THR A 48 9.38 -2.90 3.73
C THR A 48 8.45 -3.37 2.63
N LEU A 49 8.68 -2.89 1.42
CA LEU A 49 7.98 -3.27 0.20
C LEU A 49 8.87 -4.20 -0.63
N GLU A 50 8.30 -5.33 -1.03
CA GLU A 50 8.91 -6.24 -2.00
C GLU A 50 8.57 -5.80 -3.43
N ASP A 51 9.35 -6.26 -4.41
CA ASP A 51 9.08 -5.96 -5.84
C ASP A 51 7.63 -6.33 -6.23
N THR A 52 7.10 -7.41 -5.67
CA THR A 52 5.71 -7.87 -5.89
C THR A 52 4.67 -6.93 -5.29
N ASP A 53 4.99 -6.25 -4.19
CA ASP A 53 4.12 -5.23 -3.61
C ASP A 53 4.08 -4.01 -4.52
N LEU A 54 5.24 -3.55 -4.99
CA LEU A 54 5.36 -2.41 -5.91
C LEU A 54 4.58 -2.66 -7.21
N GLU A 55 4.73 -3.85 -7.79
CA GLU A 55 3.96 -4.24 -8.98
C GLU A 55 2.45 -4.18 -8.72
N ARG A 56 1.98 -4.75 -7.60
CA ARG A 56 0.54 -4.76 -7.25
C ARG A 56 0.01 -3.36 -6.93
N ILE A 57 0.79 -2.52 -6.24
CA ILE A 57 0.45 -1.13 -5.95
C ILE A 57 0.26 -0.37 -7.26
N ALA A 58 1.24 -0.43 -8.17
CA ALA A 58 1.14 0.24 -9.46
C ALA A 58 -0.02 -0.30 -10.29
N LYS A 59 -0.19 -1.63 -10.36
CA LYS A 59 -1.26 -2.27 -11.11
C LYS A 59 -2.64 -1.86 -10.61
N TYR A 60 -2.90 -1.92 -9.30
CA TYR A 60 -4.19 -1.52 -8.72
C TYR A 60 -4.46 -0.02 -8.84
N ALA A 61 -3.41 0.82 -8.84
CA ALA A 61 -3.58 2.25 -8.98
C ALA A 61 -3.83 2.71 -10.42
N PHE A 62 -3.23 2.08 -11.43
CA PHE A 62 -3.25 2.60 -12.80
C PHE A 62 -3.96 1.70 -13.82
N ASP A 63 -3.98 0.38 -13.60
CA ASP A 63 -4.45 -0.57 -14.60
C ASP A 63 -5.90 -1.03 -14.32
N TYR A 64 -6.39 -0.89 -13.08
CA TYR A 64 -7.76 -1.26 -12.70
C TYR A 64 -8.65 -0.02 -12.53
N LYS A 65 -9.72 0.08 -13.34
CA LYS A 65 -10.72 1.17 -13.27
C LYS A 65 -11.78 0.96 -12.17
N ASN A 66 -11.37 0.64 -10.94
CA ASN A 66 -12.27 0.22 -9.88
C ASN A 66 -12.26 1.19 -8.68
N GLY A 67 -13.33 1.99 -8.57
CA GLY A 67 -13.95 2.39 -7.28
C GLY A 67 -13.05 3.00 -6.19
N GLY A 68 -12.07 3.85 -6.55
CA GLY A 68 -11.27 4.60 -5.56
C GLY A 68 -10.02 3.90 -5.03
N TRP A 69 -9.62 2.75 -5.61
CA TRP A 69 -8.35 2.11 -5.26
C TRP A 69 -7.14 2.98 -5.60
N GLU A 70 -7.19 3.65 -6.76
CA GLU A 70 -6.18 4.62 -7.18
C GLU A 70 -5.96 5.71 -6.13
N ASP A 71 -7.04 6.38 -5.75
CA ASP A 71 -7.00 7.46 -4.76
C ASP A 71 -6.45 6.94 -3.43
N ARG A 72 -6.91 5.76 -2.99
CA ARG A 72 -6.44 5.17 -1.73
C ARG A 72 -4.95 4.85 -1.75
N LEU A 73 -4.45 4.26 -2.83
CA LEU A 73 -3.02 3.94 -2.95
C LEU A 73 -2.17 5.20 -3.10
N LYS A 74 -2.66 6.23 -3.79
CA LYS A 74 -2.01 7.55 -3.85
C LYS A 74 -1.94 8.19 -2.47
N SER A 75 -3.02 8.19 -1.71
CA SER A 75 -3.04 8.74 -0.34
C SER A 75 -2.06 8.05 0.60
N ILE A 76 -1.76 6.76 0.39
CA ILE A 76 -0.79 6.01 1.20
C ILE A 76 0.65 6.21 0.71
N PHE A 77 0.89 6.17 -0.61
CA PHE A 77 2.24 5.97 -1.14
C PHE A 77 2.78 7.09 -2.04
N GLN A 78 1.96 8.07 -2.47
CA GLN A 78 2.40 9.07 -3.45
C GLN A 78 3.61 9.89 -2.99
N ARG A 79 3.69 10.24 -1.71
CA ARG A 79 4.82 11.03 -1.18
C ARG A 79 6.11 10.22 -1.15
N THR A 80 6.04 8.92 -0.85
CA THR A 80 7.19 8.05 -0.66
C THR A 80 7.67 7.40 -1.95
N LEU A 81 6.75 7.08 -2.87
CA LEU A 81 7.03 6.40 -4.14
C LEU A 81 6.88 7.31 -5.38
N GLY A 82 6.46 8.56 -5.18
CA GLY A 82 6.18 9.50 -6.26
C GLY A 82 4.80 9.31 -6.91
N PRO A 83 4.41 10.19 -7.86
CA PRO A 83 3.08 10.21 -8.48
C PRO A 83 2.73 8.95 -9.28
N LYS A 84 3.74 8.14 -9.63
CA LYS A 84 3.60 6.87 -10.36
C LYS A 84 3.71 5.63 -9.46
N LEU A 85 3.77 5.83 -8.14
CA LEU A 85 3.84 4.76 -7.13
C LEU A 85 4.94 3.72 -7.40
N GLY A 86 6.14 4.17 -7.79
CA GLY A 86 7.29 3.30 -8.05
C GLY A 86 7.42 2.78 -9.50
N ARG A 87 6.56 3.24 -10.41
CA ARG A 87 6.65 2.96 -11.87
C ARG A 87 7.37 4.06 -12.64
#